data_AF-A0A932F484-F1
#
_entry.id   AF-A0A932F484-F1
#
_cell.length_a   1.000
_cell.length_b   1.000
_cell.length_c   1.000
_cell.angle_alpha   90.00
_cell.angle_beta   90.00
_cell.angle_gamma   90.00
#
_symmetry.space_group_name_H-M   'P 1'
#
loop_
_entity.id
_entity.type
_entity.pdbx_description
1 polymer ?
#
loop_
_entity_poly.entity_id
_entity_poly.type
_entity_poly.pdbx_seq_one_letter_code
_entity_poly.pdbx_strand_id
1 'polypeptide(L)'
;MDRVRIERALRHRVRYRYVQPHIRRAEAGGWVITSPCCSRNIDPKGGVIDIAWVEPVEDAWALYFKDHVHDRWVLHDESRHLQPLLDEICVDPLRVFWP
;
A
#
# COMPACT_ATOMS: atom_id res chain seq x y z
N MET A 1 5.07 -11.33 -12.21
CA MET A 1 3.61 -11.31 -12.47
C MET A 1 2.86 -10.55 -11.38
N ASP A 2 3.34 -10.58 -10.14
CA ASP A 2 2.65 -9.97 -8.98
C ASP A 2 2.50 -8.45 -9.09
N ARG A 3 3.54 -7.73 -9.55
CA ARG A 3 3.42 -6.29 -9.83
C ARG A 3 2.19 -5.93 -10.67
N VAL A 4 1.96 -6.64 -11.78
CA VAL A 4 0.82 -6.38 -12.68
C VAL A 4 -0.51 -6.67 -11.98
N ARG A 5 -0.56 -7.69 -11.10
CA ARG A 5 -1.75 -7.99 -10.29
C ARG A 5 -2.05 -6.86 -9.31
N ILE A 6 -1.03 -6.36 -8.61
CA ILE A 6 -1.16 -5.23 -7.68
C ILE A 6 -1.60 -3.97 -8.43
N GLU A 7 -0.94 -3.63 -9.56
CA GLU A 7 -1.33 -2.48 -10.39
C GLU A 7 -2.78 -2.59 -10.89
N ARG A 8 -3.22 -3.80 -11.26
CA ARG A 8 -4.59 -4.05 -11.70
C ARG A 8 -5.58 -3.88 -10.56
N ALA A 9 -5.33 -4.45 -9.39
CA ALA A 9 -6.21 -4.31 -8.23
C ALA A 9 -6.36 -2.84 -7.84
N LEU A 10 -5.25 -2.10 -7.76
CA LEU A 10 -5.26 -0.68 -7.43
C LEU A 10 -6.13 0.15 -8.38
N ARG A 11 -6.31 -0.23 -9.65
CA ARG A 11 -7.25 0.45 -10.58
C ARG A 11 -8.71 0.33 -10.17
N HIS A 12 -9.07 -0.68 -9.40
CA HIS A 12 -10.43 -0.92 -8.91
C HIS A 12 -10.68 -0.33 -7.50
N ARG A 13 -9.75 0.47 -6.97
CA ARG A 13 -9.89 1.13 -5.67
C ARG A 13 -11.17 1.96 -5.56
N VAL A 14 -11.87 1.83 -4.43
CA VAL A 14 -13.12 2.55 -4.19
C VAL A 14 -12.86 3.95 -3.63
N ARG A 15 -11.76 4.12 -2.88
CA ARG A 15 -11.26 5.39 -2.33
C ARG A 15 -10.07 5.92 -3.13
N TYR A 16 -9.74 7.21 -2.92
CA TYR A 16 -8.56 7.87 -3.51
C TYR A 16 -8.45 7.69 -5.04
N ARG A 17 -9.58 7.78 -5.75
CA ARG A 17 -9.67 7.48 -7.20
C ARG A 17 -8.83 8.42 -8.07
N TYR A 18 -8.55 9.63 -7.59
CA TYR A 18 -7.85 10.67 -8.34
C TYR A 18 -6.34 10.68 -8.13
N VAL A 19 -5.82 9.98 -7.11
CA VAL A 19 -4.37 9.85 -6.92
C VAL A 19 -3.84 8.70 -7.75
N GLN A 20 -2.64 8.85 -8.31
CA GLN A 20 -1.99 7.79 -9.07
C GLN A 20 -0.92 7.11 -8.21
N PRO A 21 -1.24 5.97 -7.56
CA PRO A 21 -0.25 5.22 -6.82
C PRO A 21 0.77 4.58 -7.78
N HIS A 22 2.03 4.50 -7.33
CA HIS A 22 3.12 3.88 -8.05
C HIS A 22 3.65 2.68 -7.25
N ILE A 23 4.07 1.64 -7.96
CA ILE A 23 4.60 0.43 -7.35
C ILE A 23 6.09 0.36 -7.60
N ARG A 24 6.86 0.26 -6.51
CA ARG A 24 8.31 0.06 -6.54
C ARG A 24 8.67 -1.26 -5.88
N ARG A 25 9.78 -1.85 -6.30
CA ARG A 25 10.31 -3.05 -5.63
C ARG A 25 10.95 -2.63 -4.31
N ALA A 26 10.66 -3.35 -3.23
CA ALA A 26 11.33 -3.10 -1.94
C ALA A 26 12.73 -3.75 -1.94
N GLU A 27 13.66 -3.16 -1.21
CA GLU A 27 15.02 -3.70 -1.05
C GLU A 27 15.02 -5.02 -0.27
N ALA A 28 14.16 -5.13 0.75
CA ALA A 28 13.99 -6.33 1.57
C ALA A 28 13.20 -7.45 0.88
N GLY A 29 12.50 -7.16 -0.22
CA GLY A 29 11.61 -8.10 -0.90
C GLY A 29 10.19 -7.56 -1.09
N GLY A 30 9.46 -8.14 -2.04
CA GLY A 30 8.09 -7.70 -2.32
C GLY A 30 7.98 -6.34 -3.05
N TRP A 31 6.87 -5.66 -2.79
CA TRP A 31 6.40 -4.49 -3.52
C TRP A 31 5.89 -3.40 -2.58
N VAL A 32 6.50 -2.22 -2.64
CA VAL A 32 6.00 -1.03 -1.94
C VAL A 32 5.09 -0.26 -2.88
N ILE A 33 3.90 0.04 -2.38
CA ILE A 33 2.93 0.92 -3.01
C ILE A 33 3.17 2.30 -2.42
N THR A 34 3.35 3.26 -3.31
CA THR A 34 3.56 4.67 -2.99
C THR A 34 2.45 5.49 -3.60
N SER A 35 2.13 6.63 -3.01
CA SER A 35 1.09 7.51 -3.53
C SER A 35 1.43 8.97 -3.28
N PRO A 36 1.05 9.89 -4.19
CA PRO A 36 1.07 11.30 -3.89
C PRO A 36 0.22 11.58 -2.65
N CYS A 37 0.79 12.26 -1.66
CA CYS A 37 0.07 12.69 -0.49
C CYS A 37 -0.86 13.84 -0.87
N CYS A 38 -2.18 13.62 -0.80
CA CYS A 38 -3.16 14.69 -1.02
C CYS A 38 -3.50 15.46 0.25
N SER A 39 -3.07 14.96 1.41
CA SER A 39 -3.27 15.65 2.69
C SER A 39 -2.16 16.67 2.87
N ARG A 40 -2.48 17.96 2.70
CA ARG A 40 -1.58 19.08 3.04
C ARG A 40 -1.16 19.07 4.52
N ASN A 41 -1.89 18.34 5.36
CA ASN A 41 -1.61 18.19 6.78
C ASN A 41 -0.45 17.20 7.04
N ILE A 42 -0.15 16.32 6.08
CA ILE A 42 0.88 15.27 6.20
C ILE A 42 2.08 15.61 5.34
N ASP A 43 1.86 16.08 4.12
CA ASP A 43 2.91 16.68 3.32
C ASP A 43 2.43 18.03 2.74
N PRO A 44 2.90 19.16 3.28
CA PRO A 44 2.60 20.49 2.76
C PRO A 44 3.02 20.67 1.29
N LYS A 45 3.99 19.87 0.81
CA LYS A 45 4.51 19.91 -0.56
C LYS A 45 3.79 18.92 -1.49
N GLY A 46 2.94 18.03 -0.95
CA GLY A 46 2.23 17.02 -1.74
C GLY A 46 3.15 16.00 -2.39
N GLY A 47 4.23 15.63 -1.71
CA GLY A 47 5.21 14.63 -2.15
C GLY A 47 4.64 13.21 -2.16
N VAL A 48 5.48 12.29 -2.58
CA VAL A 48 5.12 10.87 -2.66
C VAL A 48 5.43 10.21 -1.32
N ILE A 49 4.44 9.54 -0.74
CA ILE A 49 4.55 8.80 0.50
C ILE A 49 4.42 7.30 0.23
N ASP A 50 5.14 6.50 1.01
CA ASP A 50 4.95 5.06 1.07
C ASP A 50 3.64 4.79 1.83
N ILE A 51 2.72 4.01 1.26
CA ILE A 51 1.40 3.78 1.87
C ILE A 51 1.20 2.34 2.32
N ALA A 52 1.71 1.38 1.55
CA ALA A 52 1.55 -0.04 1.82
C ALA A 52 2.76 -0.80 1.29
N TRP A 53 3.15 -1.86 1.97
CA TRP A 53 4.18 -2.77 1.52
C TRP A 53 3.65 -4.19 1.58
N VAL A 54 3.78 -4.91 0.46
CA VAL A 54 3.32 -6.28 0.34
C VAL A 54 4.50 -7.16 -0.02
N GLU A 55 4.82 -8.11 0.84
CA GLU A 55 5.93 -9.03 0.63
C GLU A 55 5.50 -10.50 0.67
N PRO A 56 6.09 -11.35 -0.17
CA PRO A 56 5.94 -12.78 -0.03
C PRO A 56 6.75 -13.24 1.19
N VAL A 57 6.08 -13.92 2.11
CA VAL A 57 6.68 -14.68 3.21
C VAL A 57 6.52 -16.18 2.90
N GLU A 58 7.25 -17.07 3.59
CA GLU A 58 7.42 -18.50 3.24
C GLU A 58 6.24 -19.15 2.47
N ASP A 59 5.06 -19.23 3.08
CA ASP A 59 3.84 -19.81 2.48
C ASP A 59 2.66 -18.81 2.39
N ALA A 60 2.95 -17.51 2.50
CA ALA A 60 1.93 -16.48 2.56
C ALA A 60 2.41 -15.13 2.01
N TRP A 61 1.57 -14.11 2.17
CA TRP A 61 1.85 -12.73 1.88
C TRP A 61 1.59 -11.93 3.14
N ALA A 62 2.50 -11.01 3.45
CA ALA A 62 2.33 -10.04 4.53
C ALA A 62 2.03 -8.67 3.92
N LEU A 63 1.06 -7.97 4.51
CA LEU A 63 0.70 -6.60 4.20
C LEU A 63 1.06 -5.71 5.38
N TYR A 64 1.83 -4.68 5.10
CA TYR A 64 2.21 -3.65 6.05
C TYR A 64 1.66 -2.30 5.61
N PHE A 65 1.31 -1.45 6.57
CA PHE A 65 1.06 -0.03 6.33
C PHE A 65 2.25 0.79 6.86
N LYS A 66 2.42 2.00 6.32
CA LYS A 66 3.46 2.92 6.79
C LYS A 66 2.90 3.77 7.94
N ASP A 67 3.46 3.60 9.13
CA ASP A 67 3.26 4.53 10.26
C ASP A 67 4.15 5.75 10.02
N HIS A 68 3.55 6.81 9.45
CA HIS A 68 4.26 8.07 9.14
C HIS A 68 4.65 8.87 10.38
N VAL A 69 4.04 8.61 11.56
CA VAL A 69 4.38 9.31 12.81
C VAL A 69 5.73 8.80 13.34
N HIS A 70 5.94 7.49 13.28
CA HIS A 70 7.17 6.84 13.77
C HIS A 70 8.10 6.36 12.65
N ASP A 71 7.81 6.73 11.40
CA ASP A 71 8.53 6.34 10.18
C ASP A 71 8.82 4.84 10.04
N ARG A 72 7.88 3.97 10.42
CA ARG A 72 8.08 2.52 10.43
C ARG A 72 7.02 1.75 9.67
N TRP A 73 7.37 0.55 9.22
CA TRP A 73 6.42 -0.40 8.68
C TRP A 73 5.75 -1.17 9.82
N VAL A 74 4.43 -1.29 9.78
CA VAL A 74 3.64 -2.01 10.79
C VAL A 74 2.81 -3.07 10.09
N LEU A 75 2.89 -4.30 10.57
CA LEU A 75 2.14 -5.42 10.03
C LEU A 75 0.64 -5.13 10.18
N HIS A 76 -0.08 -5.19 9.07
CA HIS A 76 -1.52 -4.98 9.01
C HIS A 76 -2.26 -6.31 8.98
N ASP A 77 -1.89 -7.19 8.04
CA ASP A 77 -2.57 -8.46 7.81
C ASP A 77 -1.66 -9.45 7.07
N GLU A 78 -2.00 -10.73 7.16
CA GLU A 78 -1.31 -11.83 6.47
C GLU A 78 -2.32 -12.76 5.80
N SER A 79 -2.01 -13.19 4.59
CA SER A 79 -2.87 -14.11 3.85
C SER A 79 -2.09 -15.04 2.96
N ARG A 80 -2.55 -16.29 2.84
CA ARG A 80 -2.00 -17.26 1.87
C ARG A 80 -2.12 -16.76 0.42
N HIS A 81 -3.01 -15.82 0.16
CA HIS A 81 -3.25 -15.27 -1.16
C HIS A 81 -3.07 -13.75 -1.15
N LEU A 82 -2.51 -13.23 -2.23
CA LEU A 82 -2.34 -11.80 -2.42
C LEU A 82 -3.68 -11.04 -2.55
N GLN A 83 -4.73 -11.67 -3.10
CA GLN A 83 -5.97 -10.97 -3.44
C GLN A 83 -6.69 -10.35 -2.23
N PRO A 84 -6.92 -11.06 -1.10
CA PRO A 84 -7.52 -10.46 0.09
C PRO A 84 -6.78 -9.22 0.59
N LEU A 85 -5.45 -9.24 0.59
CA LEU A 85 -4.62 -8.09 1.01
C LEU A 85 -4.81 -6.89 0.07
N LEU A 86 -4.95 -7.15 -1.23
CA LEU A 86 -5.23 -6.10 -2.20
C LEU A 86 -6.63 -5.51 -2.03
N ASP A 87 -7.62 -6.32 -1.66
CA ASP A 87 -8.98 -5.87 -1.40
C ASP A 87 -9.00 -4.94 -0.17
N GLU A 88 -8.26 -5.26 0.90
CA GLU A 88 -8.06 -4.39 2.06
C GLU A 88 -7.47 -3.03 1.67
N ILE A 89 -6.42 -3.00 0.85
CA ILE A 89 -5.83 -1.75 0.35
C ILE A 89 -6.83 -0.97 -0.52
N CYS A 90 -7.62 -1.67 -1.36
CA CYS A 90 -8.52 -1.02 -2.32
C CYS A 90 -9.78 -0.45 -1.68
N VAL A 91 -10.30 -1.10 -0.63
CA VAL A 91 -11.48 -0.67 0.13
C VAL A 91 -11.09 0.34 1.20
N ASP A 92 -9.96 0.08 1.89
CA ASP A 92 -9.42 0.84 3.01
C ASP A 92 -10.53 1.33 3.96
N PRO A 93 -11.27 0.40 4.61
CA PRO A 93 -12.42 0.75 5.43
C PRO A 93 -12.00 1.57 6.67
N LEU A 94 -10.82 1.28 7.20
CA LEU A 94 -10.25 1.91 8.40
C LEU A 94 -9.40 3.15 8.10
N ARG A 95 -9.15 3.48 6.83
CA ARG A 95 -8.31 4.63 6.40
C ARG A 95 -6.89 4.56 6.94
N VAL A 96 -6.28 3.37 6.86
CA VAL A 96 -4.94 3.10 7.41
C VAL A 96 -3.83 3.37 6.40
N PHE A 97 -4.12 3.29 5.10
CA PHE A 97 -3.09 3.36 4.05
C PHE A 97 -2.90 4.77 3.48
N TRP A 98 -3.98 5.55 3.34
CA TRP A 98 -3.92 6.93 2.86
C TRP A 98 -4.35 7.91 3.97
N PRO A 99 -3.38 8.52 4.66
CA PRO A 99 -3.65 9.42 5.76
C PRO A 99 -3.98 10.86 5.30
#